data_AF-A0A956WBZ0-F1
#
_entry.id   AF-A0A956WBZ0-F1
#
_cell.length_a   1.000
_cell.length_b   1.000
_cell.length_c   1.000
_cell.angle_alpha   90.00
_cell.angle_beta   90.00
_cell.angle_gamma   90.00
#
_symmetry.space_group_name_H-M   'P 1'
#
loop_
_entity.id
_entity.type
_entity.pdbx_description
1 polymer ?
#
loop_
_entity_poly.entity_id
_entity_poly.type
_entity_poly.pdbx_seq_one_letter_code
_entity_poly.pdbx_strand_id
1 'polypeptide(L)'
;MAFNVKKRGKLTYYSEGERPVLSALVTEEQPDGDLKIYFAGLTGGYSAKHVLGLDELVTMDPHREIPLVFKCWEKWVVDAGICTSLQEIDFIEVHAFGCQPKSPNPLVDPLGYAAERDRLRKAYAEAYASFFADNLPDNGVPCRFTVHLTDVPDTAASYEFYSTALYQKALQK
;
A
#
# COMPACT_ATOMS: atom_id res chain seq x y z
N MET A 1 14.04 -11.43 -0.60
CA MET A 1 15.30 -11.52 0.20
C MET A 1 14.91 -11.43 1.66
N ALA A 2 15.72 -11.95 2.59
CA ALA A 2 15.40 -11.81 4.02
C ALA A 2 15.56 -10.35 4.45
N PHE A 3 14.67 -9.86 5.31
CA PHE A 3 14.78 -8.52 5.88
C PHE A 3 16.01 -8.37 6.79
N ASN A 4 16.61 -7.19 6.75
CA ASN A 4 17.47 -6.70 7.82
C ASN A 4 16.59 -6.22 8.97
N VAL A 5 16.54 -7.00 10.04
CA VAL A 5 15.66 -6.78 11.19
C VAL A 5 16.43 -6.08 12.32
N LYS A 6 15.86 -4.99 12.84
CA LYS A 6 16.42 -4.26 14.00
C LYS A 6 15.36 -4.02 15.06
N LYS A 7 15.57 -4.47 16.30
CA LYS A 7 14.69 -4.18 17.45
C LYS A 7 15.25 -3.03 18.29
N ARG A 8 14.38 -2.09 18.70
CA ARG A 8 14.70 -0.99 19.63
C ARG A 8 13.50 -0.73 20.55
N GLY A 9 13.58 -1.24 21.78
CA GLY A 9 12.45 -1.18 22.72
C GLY A 9 11.26 -1.97 22.17
N LYS A 10 10.09 -1.32 22.11
CA LYS A 10 8.85 -1.90 21.57
C LYS A 10 8.81 -1.98 20.04
N LEU A 11 9.75 -1.33 19.36
CA LEU A 11 9.74 -1.21 17.90
C LEU A 11 10.65 -2.24 17.24
N THR A 12 10.17 -2.85 16.16
CA THR A 12 10.98 -3.70 15.27
C THR A 12 10.89 -3.17 13.84
N TYR A 13 12.04 -2.93 13.23
CA TYR A 13 12.19 -2.34 11.90
C TYR A 13 12.61 -3.43 10.91
N TYR A 14 11.92 -3.50 9.78
CA TYR A 14 12.16 -4.48 8.71
C TYR A 14 12.57 -3.73 7.45
N SER A 15 13.82 -3.86 7.04
CA SER A 15 14.42 -3.08 5.94
C SER A 15 15.17 -3.97 4.96
N GLU A 16 15.41 -3.48 3.74
CA GLU A 16 16.12 -4.21 2.68
C GLU A 16 17.37 -3.44 2.22
N GLY A 17 18.37 -4.17 1.71
CA GLY A 17 19.61 -3.60 1.17
C GLY A 17 20.64 -3.24 2.25
N GLU A 18 21.86 -2.92 1.82
CA GLU A 18 23.00 -2.69 2.72
C GLU A 18 22.92 -1.34 3.46
N ARG A 19 22.32 -0.33 2.82
CA ARG A 19 22.18 1.04 3.35
C ARG A 19 20.73 1.51 3.21
N PRO A 20 19.81 0.99 4.03
CA PRO A 20 18.39 1.31 3.91
C PRO A 20 18.11 2.77 4.26
N VAL A 21 17.33 3.45 3.42
CA VAL A 21 16.81 4.80 3.68
C VAL A 21 15.44 4.79 4.37
N LEU A 22 14.77 3.64 4.35
CA LEU A 22 13.46 3.39 4.98
C LEU A 22 13.35 1.92 5.41
N SER A 23 12.36 1.63 6.26
CA SER A 23 11.92 0.26 6.55
C SER A 23 10.66 -0.02 5.71
N ALA A 24 10.54 -1.22 5.13
CA ALA A 24 9.35 -1.68 4.43
C ALA A 24 8.13 -1.70 5.37
N LEU A 25 8.34 -2.16 6.61
CA LEU A 25 7.39 -1.99 7.69
C LEU A 25 8.09 -1.85 9.05
N VAL A 26 7.37 -1.31 10.02
CA VAL A 26 7.76 -1.24 11.42
C VAL A 26 6.64 -1.83 12.26
N THR A 27 6.96 -2.66 13.25
CA THR A 27 5.98 -3.14 14.24
C THR A 27 6.21 -2.51 15.59
N GLU A 28 5.12 -2.28 16.32
CA GLU A 28 5.10 -1.79 17.70
C GLU A 28 4.35 -2.79 18.58
N GLU A 29 5.07 -3.39 19.53
CA GLU A 29 4.54 -4.35 20.49
C GLU A 29 3.60 -3.68 21.49
N GLN A 30 2.34 -4.14 21.51
CA GLN A 30 1.30 -3.68 22.43
C GLN A 30 1.35 -4.45 23.75
N PRO A 31 0.80 -3.91 24.87
CA PRO A 31 0.89 -4.54 26.20
C PRO A 31 0.28 -5.95 26.31
N ASP A 32 -0.68 -6.27 25.46
CA ASP A 32 -1.35 -7.57 25.33
C ASP A 32 -0.62 -8.54 24.38
N GLY A 33 0.49 -8.09 23.79
CA GLY A 33 1.28 -8.85 22.84
C GLY A 33 0.85 -8.69 21.39
N ASP A 34 -0.21 -7.93 21.09
CA ASP A 34 -0.58 -7.59 19.72
C ASP A 34 0.51 -6.74 19.05
N LEU A 35 0.49 -6.72 17.71
CA LEU A 35 1.45 -5.95 16.94
C LEU A 35 0.72 -4.88 16.14
N LYS A 36 1.00 -3.62 16.43
CA LYS A 36 0.63 -2.52 15.55
C LYS A 36 1.66 -2.42 14.44
N ILE A 37 1.23 -2.44 13.18
CA ILE A 37 2.07 -2.50 12.00
C ILE A 37 1.96 -1.18 11.26
N TYR A 38 3.10 -0.58 10.92
CA TYR A 38 3.20 0.63 10.10
C TYR A 38 3.84 0.25 8.77
N PHE A 39 3.10 0.35 7.67
CA PHE A 39 3.59 0.05 6.33
C PHE A 39 4.26 1.28 5.71
N ALA A 40 5.35 1.09 4.97
CA ALA A 40 5.92 2.15 4.15
C ALA A 40 4.95 2.60 3.04
N GLY A 41 5.13 3.86 2.60
CA GLY A 41 4.52 4.38 1.39
C GLY A 41 4.81 3.47 0.19
N LEU A 42 3.78 3.11 -0.56
CA LEU A 42 3.90 2.19 -1.67
C LEU A 42 2.94 2.53 -2.82
N THR A 43 3.42 2.32 -4.04
CA THR A 43 2.72 2.56 -5.30
C THR A 43 2.55 1.26 -6.10
N GLY A 44 1.50 1.20 -6.92
CA GLY A 44 1.22 0.05 -7.79
C GLY A 44 2.05 0.00 -9.08
N GLY A 45 2.88 1.02 -9.34
CA GLY A 45 3.76 1.14 -10.50
C GLY A 45 5.11 0.45 -10.31
N TYR A 46 6.20 1.21 -10.38
CA TYR A 46 7.56 0.68 -10.24
C TYR A 46 7.81 0.01 -8.88
N SER A 47 7.25 0.55 -7.79
CA SER A 47 7.46 -0.04 -6.46
C SER A 47 6.91 -1.47 -6.40
N ALA A 48 5.66 -1.67 -6.81
CA ALA A 48 5.07 -3.00 -6.84
C ALA A 48 5.77 -3.93 -7.83
N LYS A 49 6.15 -3.43 -9.01
CA LYS A 49 6.93 -4.20 -9.98
C LYS A 49 8.20 -4.78 -9.36
N HIS A 50 8.96 -3.97 -8.63
CA HIS A 50 10.20 -4.42 -7.99
C HIS A 50 9.95 -5.34 -6.81
N VAL A 51 9.02 -5.00 -5.91
CA VAL A 51 8.73 -5.77 -4.70
C VAL A 51 8.21 -7.17 -5.03
N LEU A 52 7.35 -7.27 -6.06
CA LEU A 52 6.74 -8.54 -6.48
C LEU A 52 7.53 -9.24 -7.60
N GLY A 53 8.58 -8.63 -8.14
CA GLY A 53 9.37 -9.21 -9.23
C GLY A 53 8.59 -9.39 -10.53
N LEU A 54 7.73 -8.43 -10.88
CA LEU A 54 6.89 -8.50 -12.09
C LEU A 54 7.67 -8.08 -13.34
N ASP A 55 7.40 -8.72 -14.46
CA ASP A 55 7.97 -8.31 -15.76
C ASP A 55 7.26 -7.06 -16.31
N GLU A 56 5.95 -6.96 -16.11
CA GLU A 56 5.14 -5.85 -16.61
C GLU A 56 5.15 -4.65 -15.65
N LEU A 57 5.22 -3.44 -16.22
CA LEU A 57 4.96 -2.21 -15.49
C LEU A 57 3.51 -1.78 -15.73
N VAL A 58 2.72 -1.71 -14.66
CA VAL A 58 1.39 -1.13 -14.68
C VAL A 58 1.51 0.39 -14.53
N THR A 59 0.79 1.14 -15.37
CA THR A 59 0.86 2.59 -15.40
C THR A 59 -0.54 3.18 -15.49
N MET A 60 -0.89 4.06 -14.56
CA MET A 60 -2.16 4.81 -14.53
C MET A 60 -3.41 3.93 -14.66
N ASP A 61 -3.42 2.77 -14.02
CA ASP A 61 -4.53 1.83 -14.02
C ASP A 61 -4.87 1.38 -12.58
N PRO A 62 -5.74 2.15 -11.87
CA PRO A 62 -6.07 1.86 -10.48
C PRO A 62 -6.63 0.45 -10.23
N HIS A 63 -7.34 -0.15 -11.20
CA HIS A 63 -7.88 -1.50 -11.04
C HIS A 63 -6.79 -2.56 -10.92
N ARG A 64 -5.64 -2.31 -11.54
CA ARG A 64 -4.47 -3.19 -11.48
C ARG A 64 -3.51 -2.76 -10.39
N GLU A 65 -3.28 -1.46 -10.23
CA GLU A 65 -2.30 -0.90 -9.30
C GLU A 65 -2.70 -1.07 -7.83
N ILE A 66 -3.95 -0.82 -7.46
CA ILE A 66 -4.37 -0.86 -6.05
C ILE A 66 -4.21 -2.26 -5.45
N PRO A 67 -4.67 -3.35 -6.09
CA PRO A 67 -4.43 -4.69 -5.57
C PRO A 67 -2.95 -5.04 -5.44
N LEU A 68 -2.08 -4.48 -6.30
CA LEU A 68 -0.64 -4.72 -6.23
C LEU A 68 -0.01 -4.10 -4.98
N VAL A 69 -0.47 -2.92 -4.54
CA VAL A 69 -0.03 -2.31 -3.28
C VAL A 69 -0.28 -3.27 -2.12
N PHE A 70 -1.52 -3.78 -1.99
CA PHE A 70 -1.85 -4.70 -0.90
C PHE A 70 -1.07 -6.02 -1.00
N LYS A 71 -0.87 -6.58 -2.20
CA LYS A 71 -0.03 -7.77 -2.39
C LYS A 71 1.41 -7.57 -1.95
N CYS A 72 1.97 -6.39 -2.13
CA CYS A 72 3.30 -6.08 -1.62
C CYS A 72 3.33 -6.03 -0.10
N TRP A 73 2.33 -5.41 0.53
CA TRP A 73 2.21 -5.39 1.98
C TRP A 73 2.00 -6.79 2.56
N GLU A 74 1.18 -7.63 1.91
CA GLU A 74 1.03 -9.04 2.25
C GLU A 74 2.38 -9.77 2.19
N LYS A 75 3.10 -9.61 1.08
CA LYS A 75 4.44 -10.17 0.93
C LYS A 75 5.35 -9.74 2.08
N TRP A 76 5.32 -8.48 2.48
CA TRP A 76 6.17 -8.01 3.56
C TRP A 76 5.80 -8.58 4.93
N VAL A 77 4.52 -8.68 5.29
CA VAL A 77 4.13 -9.28 6.59
C VAL A 77 4.46 -10.78 6.64
N VAL A 78 4.33 -11.47 5.50
CA VAL A 78 4.70 -12.89 5.35
C VAL A 78 6.21 -13.06 5.43
N ASP A 79 6.99 -12.29 4.67
CA ASP A 79 8.46 -12.34 4.68
C ASP A 79 9.04 -11.92 6.05
N ALA A 80 8.34 -11.05 6.79
CA ALA A 80 8.68 -10.66 8.15
C ALA A 80 8.34 -11.73 9.20
N GLY A 81 7.59 -12.78 8.83
CA GLY A 81 7.11 -13.81 9.74
C GLY A 81 6.09 -13.31 10.76
N ILE A 82 5.31 -12.28 10.41
CA ILE A 82 4.30 -11.68 11.31
C ILE A 82 2.99 -12.46 11.24
N CYS A 83 2.49 -12.71 10.03
CA CYS A 83 1.24 -13.42 9.77
C CYS A 83 1.31 -14.13 8.41
N THR A 84 0.33 -14.98 8.06
CA THR A 84 0.35 -15.73 6.80
C THR A 84 -0.36 -15.03 5.65
N SER A 85 -1.19 -14.03 5.94
CA SER A 85 -1.91 -13.21 4.95
C SER A 85 -2.39 -11.90 5.56
N LEU A 86 -2.88 -10.98 4.72
CA LEU A 86 -3.55 -9.77 5.19
C LEU A 86 -4.88 -10.03 5.89
N GLN A 87 -5.49 -11.21 5.74
CA GLN A 87 -6.75 -11.54 6.43
C GLN A 87 -6.58 -11.59 7.96
N GLU A 88 -5.35 -11.82 8.43
CA GLU A 88 -5.03 -11.88 9.86
C GLU A 88 -4.76 -10.50 10.49
N ILE A 89 -4.81 -9.41 9.70
CA ILE A 89 -4.59 -8.05 10.20
C ILE A 89 -5.77 -7.15 9.88
N ASP A 90 -6.10 -6.28 10.82
CA ASP A 90 -7.11 -5.25 10.60
C ASP A 90 -6.43 -3.92 10.30
N PHE A 91 -6.67 -3.39 9.10
CA PHE A 91 -6.25 -2.04 8.77
C PHE A 91 -7.00 -1.03 9.66
N ILE A 92 -6.26 -0.18 10.38
CA ILE A 92 -6.83 0.88 11.22
C ILE A 92 -7.09 2.12 10.37
N GLU A 93 -6.09 2.50 9.57
CA GLU A 93 -6.13 3.70 8.73
C GLU A 93 -5.40 3.48 7.41
N VAL A 94 -5.93 4.03 6.32
CA VAL A 94 -5.26 4.08 5.01
C VAL A 94 -5.22 5.51 4.52
N HIS A 95 -4.02 5.98 4.17
CA HIS A 95 -3.78 7.28 3.57
C HIS A 95 -3.49 7.07 2.09
N ALA A 96 -4.35 7.62 1.22
CA ALA A 96 -4.20 7.50 -0.22
C ALA A 96 -3.86 8.86 -0.85
N PHE A 97 -2.83 8.88 -1.67
CA PHE A 97 -2.36 10.06 -2.39
C PHE A 97 -2.53 9.83 -3.89
N GLY A 98 -3.54 10.46 -4.47
CA GLY A 98 -3.82 10.36 -5.91
C GLY A 98 -2.90 11.27 -6.72
N CYS A 99 -2.27 10.72 -7.75
CA CYS A 99 -1.36 11.44 -8.64
C CYS A 99 -2.13 12.15 -9.75
N GLN A 100 -1.49 13.10 -10.42
CA GLN A 100 -2.02 13.67 -11.65
C GLN A 100 -1.98 12.65 -12.79
N PRO A 101 -2.92 12.73 -13.75
CA PRO A 101 -2.78 12.06 -15.05
C PRO A 101 -1.40 12.29 -15.66
N LYS A 102 -0.74 11.23 -16.13
CA LYS A 102 0.54 11.34 -16.87
C LYS A 102 0.35 11.79 -18.32
N SER A 103 -0.86 11.62 -18.84
CA SER A 103 -1.31 12.06 -20.16
C SER A 103 -2.84 12.16 -20.15
N PRO A 104 -3.46 13.08 -20.91
CA PRO A 104 -2.83 14.12 -21.73
C PRO A 104 -2.27 15.28 -20.89
N ASN A 105 -1.51 16.20 -21.50
CA ASN A 105 -1.03 17.40 -20.80
C ASN A 105 -2.16 18.44 -20.65
N PRO A 106 -2.43 18.96 -19.43
CA PRO A 106 -3.55 19.88 -19.20
C PRO A 106 -3.44 21.22 -19.95
N LEU A 107 -2.24 21.63 -20.38
CA LEU A 107 -2.03 22.85 -21.16
C LEU A 107 -2.38 22.66 -22.65
N VAL A 108 -2.37 21.42 -23.13
CA VAL A 108 -2.63 21.08 -24.54
C VAL A 108 -4.04 20.52 -24.72
N ASP A 109 -4.52 19.73 -23.76
CA ASP A 109 -5.86 19.14 -23.75
C ASP A 109 -6.46 19.17 -22.32
N PRO A 110 -7.03 20.32 -21.90
CA PRO A 110 -7.61 20.45 -20.56
C PRO A 110 -8.85 19.59 -20.36
N LEU A 111 -9.62 19.32 -21.42
CA LEU A 111 -10.84 18.50 -21.32
C LEU A 111 -10.50 17.01 -21.21
N GLY A 112 -9.56 16.52 -22.01
CA GLY A 112 -9.06 15.15 -21.89
C GLY A 112 -8.37 14.90 -20.55
N TYR A 113 -7.61 15.87 -20.04
CA TYR A 113 -7.01 15.77 -18.71
C TYR A 113 -8.07 15.69 -17.61
N ALA A 114 -9.12 16.52 -17.68
CA ALA A 114 -10.22 16.48 -16.72
C ALA A 114 -10.96 15.14 -16.76
N ALA A 115 -11.24 14.62 -17.97
CA ALA A 115 -11.88 13.33 -18.15
C ALA A 115 -11.03 12.17 -17.60
N GLU A 116 -9.72 12.20 -17.84
CA GLU A 116 -8.80 11.18 -17.33
C GLU A 116 -8.70 11.21 -15.80
N ARG A 117 -8.68 12.41 -15.21
CA ARG A 117 -8.73 12.56 -13.74
C ARG A 117 -9.99 11.95 -13.15
N ASP A 118 -11.14 12.15 -13.79
CA ASP A 118 -12.41 11.59 -13.34
C ASP A 118 -12.45 10.06 -13.52
N ARG A 119 -11.89 9.55 -14.62
CA ARG A 119 -11.70 8.10 -14.83
C ARG A 119 -10.86 7.48 -13.72
N LEU A 120 -9.70 8.06 -13.39
CA LEU A 120 -8.80 7.55 -12.36
C LEU A 120 -9.43 7.55 -10.97
N ARG A 121 -10.20 8.59 -10.63
CA ARG A 121 -10.94 8.67 -9.35
C ARG A 121 -11.99 7.59 -9.24
N LYS A 122 -12.77 7.38 -10.31
CA LYS A 122 -13.78 6.33 -10.38
C LYS A 122 -13.15 4.95 -10.25
N ALA A 123 -12.13 4.67 -11.06
CA ALA A 123 -11.40 3.40 -11.04
C ALA A 123 -10.77 3.12 -9.67
N TYR A 124 -10.21 4.13 -9.01
CA TYR A 124 -9.69 4.00 -7.64
C TYR A 124 -10.77 3.62 -6.64
N ALA A 125 -11.92 4.31 -6.68
CA ALA A 125 -13.01 4.02 -5.74
C ALA A 125 -13.52 2.59 -5.89
N GLU A 126 -13.70 2.13 -7.13
CA GLU A 126 -14.14 0.78 -7.46
C GLU A 126 -13.10 -0.27 -7.04
N ALA A 127 -11.84 -0.08 -7.41
CA ALA A 127 -10.76 -1.02 -7.11
C ALA A 127 -10.47 -1.13 -5.61
N TYR A 128 -10.49 -0.01 -4.89
CA TYR A 128 -10.32 0.02 -3.44
C TYR A 128 -11.47 -0.73 -2.74
N ALA A 129 -12.72 -0.41 -3.07
CA ALA A 129 -13.88 -1.04 -2.44
C ALA A 129 -13.93 -2.55 -2.72
N SER A 130 -13.67 -2.94 -3.98
CA SER A 130 -13.67 -4.36 -4.38
C SER A 130 -12.55 -5.14 -3.69
N PHE A 131 -11.36 -4.54 -3.48
CA PHE A 131 -10.28 -5.23 -2.80
C PHE A 131 -10.70 -5.72 -1.40
N PHE A 132 -11.27 -4.84 -0.58
CA PHE A 132 -11.75 -5.23 0.76
C PHE A 132 -12.90 -6.24 0.68
N ALA A 133 -13.90 -5.99 -0.17
CA ALA A 133 -15.05 -6.87 -0.28
C ALA A 133 -14.68 -8.30 -0.74
N ASP A 134 -13.74 -8.42 -1.66
CA ASP A 134 -13.41 -9.69 -2.29
C ASP A 134 -12.29 -10.46 -1.57
N ASN A 135 -11.33 -9.75 -0.94
CA ASN A 135 -10.12 -10.38 -0.37
C ASN A 135 -10.10 -10.39 1.16
N LEU A 136 -10.79 -9.44 1.79
CA LEU A 136 -10.82 -9.24 3.25
C LEU A 136 -12.27 -9.12 3.78
N PRO A 137 -13.20 -10.03 3.40
CA PRO A 137 -14.63 -9.89 3.69
C PRO A 137 -14.97 -9.94 5.19
N ASP A 138 -14.13 -10.59 5.99
CA ASP A 138 -14.33 -10.75 7.44
C ASP A 138 -13.67 -9.62 8.26
N ASN A 139 -12.83 -8.79 7.63
CA ASN A 139 -12.14 -7.68 8.27
C ASN A 139 -13.01 -6.41 8.29
N GLY A 140 -12.66 -5.49 9.19
CA GLY A 140 -13.18 -4.13 9.13
C GLY A 140 -12.65 -3.34 7.93
N VAL A 141 -13.38 -2.29 7.52
CA VAL A 141 -12.87 -1.29 6.56
C VAL A 141 -12.19 -0.15 7.34
N PRO A 142 -10.96 0.25 7.00
CA PRO A 142 -10.21 1.25 7.76
C PRO A 142 -10.80 2.66 7.65
N CYS A 143 -10.49 3.49 8.64
CA CYS A 143 -10.57 4.94 8.46
C CYS A 143 -9.71 5.36 7.25
N ARG A 144 -10.19 6.30 6.44
CA ARG A 144 -9.46 6.69 5.24
C ARG A 144 -9.59 8.17 4.94
N PHE A 145 -8.48 8.77 4.51
CA PHE A 145 -8.53 10.03 3.76
C PHE A 145 -7.82 9.88 2.41
N THR A 146 -8.19 10.74 1.46
CA THR A 146 -7.59 10.77 0.14
C THR A 146 -7.27 12.21 -0.23
N VAL A 147 -6.03 12.47 -0.62
CA VAL A 147 -5.57 13.77 -1.13
C VAL A 147 -5.07 13.61 -2.55
N HIS A 148 -5.31 14.59 -3.40
CA HIS A 148 -4.74 14.62 -4.75
C HIS A 148 -3.53 15.56 -4.77
N LEU A 149 -2.37 15.01 -5.13
CA LEU A 149 -1.09 15.71 -5.18
C LEU A 149 -0.72 16.08 -6.63
N THR A 150 0.32 16.89 -6.79
CA THR A 150 0.92 17.11 -8.11
C THR A 150 1.53 15.82 -8.64
N ASP A 151 2.39 15.18 -7.86
CA ASP A 151 2.90 13.86 -8.18
C ASP A 151 3.54 13.19 -6.96
N VAL A 152 3.85 11.91 -7.12
CA VAL A 152 4.69 11.11 -6.22
C VAL A 152 5.99 10.71 -6.94
N PRO A 153 7.02 10.17 -6.24
CA PRO A 153 8.27 9.80 -6.90
C PRO A 153 8.13 8.73 -7.99
N ASP A 154 7.10 7.87 -7.90
CA ASP A 154 6.79 6.88 -8.92
C ASP A 154 6.06 7.51 -10.12
N THR A 155 6.76 7.60 -11.24
CA THR A 155 6.26 8.23 -12.46
C THR A 155 5.24 7.39 -13.23
N ALA A 156 5.04 6.12 -12.87
CA ALA A 156 4.02 5.27 -13.45
C ALA A 156 2.71 5.27 -12.64
N ALA A 157 2.80 5.62 -11.36
CA ALA A 157 1.74 5.35 -10.41
C ALA A 157 0.53 6.28 -10.55
N SER A 158 -0.67 5.71 -10.36
CA SER A 158 -1.89 6.50 -10.15
C SER A 158 -2.09 6.92 -8.70
N TYR A 159 -1.64 6.11 -7.73
CA TYR A 159 -1.77 6.40 -6.30
C TYR A 159 -0.57 5.87 -5.49
N GLU A 160 -0.26 6.57 -4.40
CA GLU A 160 0.59 6.07 -3.31
C GLU A 160 -0.23 5.85 -2.05
N PHE A 161 0.05 4.76 -1.34
CA PHE A 161 -0.67 4.35 -0.14
C PHE A 161 0.29 4.24 1.04
N TYR A 162 -0.16 4.67 2.20
CA TYR A 162 0.46 4.41 3.50
C TYR A 162 -0.62 3.87 4.44
N SER A 163 -0.27 2.97 5.35
CA SER A 163 -1.26 2.42 6.26
C SER A 163 -0.69 1.97 7.59
N THR A 164 -1.56 2.01 8.60
CA THR A 164 -1.35 1.38 9.89
C THR A 164 -2.37 0.26 10.07
N ALA A 165 -1.94 -0.89 10.56
CA ALA A 165 -2.77 -2.06 10.83
C ALA A 165 -2.51 -2.64 12.22
N LEU A 166 -3.35 -3.58 12.65
CA LEU A 166 -3.21 -4.32 13.90
C LEU A 166 -3.27 -5.82 13.61
N TYR A 167 -2.25 -6.54 14.08
CA TYR A 167 -2.30 -7.99 14.18
C TYR A 167 -2.71 -8.37 15.59
N GLN A 168 -3.89 -8.97 15.70
CA GLN A 168 -4.48 -9.37 16.97
C GLN A 168 -4.21 -10.84 17.26
N LYS A 169 -3.30 -11.14 18.19
CA LYS A 169 -2.89 -12.52 18.49
C LYS A 169 -4.06 -13.38 18.97
N ALA A 170 -4.99 -12.79 19.71
CA ALA A 170 -6.15 -13.50 20.24
C ALA A 170 -7.08 -14.06 19.14
N LEU A 171 -7.01 -13.54 17.92
CA LEU A 171 -7.80 -14.01 16.78
C LEU A 171 -7.12 -15.15 16.01
N GLN A 172 -5.82 -15.36 16.21
CA GLN A 172 -5.04 -16.35 15.48
C GLN A 172 -4.91 -17.61 16.34
N LYS A 173 -5.63 -18.67 15.95
CA LYS A 173 -5.65 -19.97 16.65
C LYS A 173 -4.76 -20.99 15.97
#